data_AF-A0A4Z2H9F7-F1
#
_entry.id   AF-A0A4Z2H9F7-F1
#
_cell.length_a   1.000
_cell.length_b   1.000
_cell.length_c   1.000
_cell.angle_alpha   90.00
_cell.angle_beta   90.00
_cell.angle_gamma   90.00
#
_symmetry.space_group_name_H-M   'P 1'
#
loop_
_entity.id
_entity.type
_entity.pdbx_description
1 polymer ?
#
loop_
_entity_poly.entity_id
_entity_poly.type
_entity_poly.pdbx_seq_one_letter_code
_entity_poly.pdbx_strand_id
1 'polypeptide(L)' 'MENTGKDTKTNPAAEANFLSTIVFWWLNPLFRTGYKRKLEEDDMYDVLPEDRSEHLGRSLQR' A
#
# COMPACT_ATOMS: atom_id res chain seq x y z
N MET A 1 1.47 18.41 -11.01
CA MET A 1 1.56 18.34 -9.54
C MET A 1 0.15 18.09 -9.05
N GLU A 2 -0.23 16.82 -8.90
CA GLU A 2 -1.59 16.51 -8.46
C GLU A 2 -1.61 16.57 -6.93
N ASN A 3 -2.20 17.66 -6.43
CA ASN A 3 -2.50 17.87 -5.02
C ASN A 3 -3.78 17.09 -4.73
N THR A 4 -3.67 15.87 -4.21
CA THR A 4 -4.82 15.13 -3.69
C THR A 4 -4.60 14.91 -2.20
N GLY A 5 -5.23 15.77 -1.39
CA GLY A 5 -5.48 15.50 0.02
C GLY A 5 -6.46 14.34 0.16
N LYS A 6 -6.04 13.14 -0.22
CA LYS A 6 -6.75 11.89 0.08
C LYS A 6 -6.30 11.47 1.47
N ASP A 7 -7.25 11.25 2.38
CA ASP A 7 -7.01 10.55 3.64
C ASP A 7 -6.22 9.26 3.33
N THR A 8 -4.90 9.30 3.54
CA THR A 8 -4.00 8.25 3.08
C THR A 8 -4.28 7.01 3.92
N LYS A 9 -4.87 5.98 3.32
CA LYS A 9 -4.93 4.66 3.97
C LYS A 9 -3.51 4.12 4.07
N THR A 10 -2.89 4.33 5.23
CA THR A 10 -1.58 3.77 5.59
C THR A 10 -1.59 2.28 5.30
N ASN A 11 -0.58 1.82 4.58
CA ASN A 11 -0.43 0.42 4.22
C ASN A 11 -0.22 -0.42 5.49
N PRO A 12 -1.07 -1.41 5.79
CA PRO A 12 -0.93 -2.28 6.95
C PRO A 12 0.41 -3.04 6.97
N ALA A 13 1.07 -3.18 5.81
CA ALA A 13 2.40 -3.75 5.71
C ALA A 13 3.47 -2.91 6.46
N ALA A 14 3.28 -1.59 6.60
CA ALA A 14 4.23 -0.71 7.30
C ALA A 14 4.33 -1.05 8.80
N GLU A 15 3.21 -1.48 9.40
CA GLU A 15 3.10 -1.82 10.81
C GLU A 15 3.08 -3.35 11.04
N ALA A 16 3.24 -4.15 9.98
CA ALA A 16 3.17 -5.60 10.07
C ALA A 16 4.42 -6.17 10.75
N ASN A 17 4.21 -7.06 11.73
CA ASN A 17 5.29 -7.82 12.32
C ASN A 17 5.86 -8.87 11.33
N PHE A 18 7.09 -9.34 11.57
CA PHE A 18 7.82 -10.25 10.68
C PHE A 18 7.01 -11.48 10.24
N LEU A 19 6.29 -12.12 11.17
CA LEU A 19 5.46 -13.28 10.86
C LEU A 19 4.28 -12.91 9.96
N SER A 20 3.59 -11.80 10.26
CA SER A 20 2.48 -11.26 9.45
C SER A 20 2.94 -10.92 8.02
N THR A 21 4.15 -10.37 7.88
CA THR A 21 4.74 -10.05 6.57
C THR A 21 5.03 -11.31 5.76
N ILE A 22 5.62 -12.35 6.36
CA ILE A 22 5.93 -13.63 5.68
C ILE A 22 4.66 -14.31 5.18
N VAL A 23 3.62 -14.37 6.00
CA VAL A 23 2.36 -15.05 5.65
C VAL A 23 1.36 -14.13 4.95
N PHE A 24 1.75 -12.89 4.62
CA PHE A 24 0.90 -11.87 3.98
C PHE A 24 -0.43 -11.62 4.71
N TRP A 25 -0.45 -11.80 6.04
CA TRP A 25 -1.69 -11.76 6.82
C TRP A 25 -2.37 -10.38 6.80
N TRP A 26 -1.57 -9.34 6.62
CA TRP A 26 -2.01 -7.95 6.52
C TRP A 26 -2.91 -7.66 5.29
N LEU A 27 -2.93 -8.54 4.28
CA LEU A 27 -3.81 -8.41 3.10
C LEU A 27 -5.24 -8.93 3.32
N ASN A 28 -5.49 -9.69 4.38
CA ASN A 28 -6.80 -10.29 4.65
C ASN A 28 -7.98 -9.30 4.64
N PRO A 29 -7.88 -8.08 5.18
CA PRO A 29 -8.96 -7.09 5.10
C PRO A 29 -9.34 -6.73 3.66
N LEU A 30 -8.35 -6.60 2.77
CA LEU A 30 -8.54 -6.28 1.36
C LEU A 30 -9.25 -7.43 0.63
N PHE A 31 -8.81 -8.67 0.86
CA PHE A 31 -9.47 -9.86 0.31
C PHE A 31 -10.91 -10.00 0.80
N ARG A 32 -11.18 -9.68 2.07
CA ARG A 32 -12.54 -9.68 2.59
C ARG A 32 -13.43 -8.65 1.90
N THR A 33 -12.90 -7.47 1.56
CA THR A 33 -13.63 -6.46 0.78
C THR A 33 -13.90 -6.97 -0.64
N GLY A 34 -12.87 -7.50 -1.31
CA GLY A 34 -12.97 -8.07 -2.66
C GLY A 34 -13.92 -9.27 -2.76
N TYR A 35 -14.07 -10.02 -1.66
CA TYR A 35 -15.04 -11.12 -1.57
C TYR A 35 -16.49 -10.62 -1.51
N LYS A 36 -16.73 -9.49 -0.83
CA LYS A 36 -18.08 -8.92 -0.68
C LYS A 36 -18.53 -8.11 -1.88
N ARG A 37 -17.59 -7.42 -2.54
CA ARG A 37 -17.84 -6.57 -3.71
C ARG A 37 -16.58 -6.42 -4.56
N LYS A 38 -16.76 -5.95 -5.79
CA LYS A 38 -15.62 -5.55 -6.65
C LYS A 38 -14.82 -4.45 -5.96
N LEU A 39 -13.48 -4.58 -6.02
CA LEU A 39 -12.54 -3.59 -5.51
C LEU A 39 -12.52 -2.36 -6.42
N GLU A 40 -12.42 -1.19 -5.80
CA GLU A 40 -12.27 0.11 -6.44
C GLU A 40 -10.93 0.73 -6.06
N GLU A 41 -10.53 1.81 -6.75
CA GLU A 41 -9.25 2.47 -6.49
C GLU A 41 -9.13 2.98 -5.05
N ASP A 42 -10.23 3.45 -4.46
CA ASP A 42 -10.29 3.94 -3.08
C ASP A 42 -10.14 2.85 -2.01
N ASP A 43 -10.23 1.57 -2.40
CA ASP A 43 -9.94 0.43 -1.54
C ASP A 43 -8.46 0.10 -1.45
N MET A 44 -7.66 0.60 -2.38
CA MET A 44 -6.23 0.32 -2.42
C MET A 44 -5.50 1.06 -1.30
N TYR A 45 -4.47 0.42 -0.76
CA TYR A 45 -3.53 1.06 0.14
C TYR A 45 -2.53 1.89 -0.65
N ASP A 46 -2.01 2.94 -0.03
CA ASP A 46 -0.89 3.67 -0.62
C ASP A 46 0.37 2.79 -0.66
N VAL A 47 1.25 3.07 -1.61
CA VAL A 47 2.53 2.37 -1.71
C VAL A 47 3.41 2.72 -0.51
N LEU A 48 4.21 1.75 -0.06
CA LEU A 48 5.21 2.01 0.96
C LEU A 48 6.19 3.07 0.45
N PRO A 49 6.72 3.96 1.33
CA PRO A 49 7.66 5.00 0.93
C PRO A 49 8.85 4.49 0.14
N GLU A 50 9.33 3.29 0.44
CA GLU A 50 10.47 2.64 -0.20
C GLU A 50 10.15 2.18 -1.64
N ASP A 51 8.89 1.83 -1.90
CA ASP A 51 8.42 1.35 -3.20
C ASP A 51 8.03 2.48 -4.16
N ARG A 52 8.07 3.75 -3.71
CA ARG A 52 7.74 4.91 -4.55
C ARG A 52 8.81 5.07 -5.65
N SER A 53 8.35 5.35 -6.87
CA SER A 53 9.23 5.60 -8.02
C SER A 53 10.21 6.76 -7.80
N GLU A 54 9.87 7.73 -6.93
CA GLU A 54 10.77 8.81 -6.54
C GLU A 54 12.07 8.30 -5.91
N HIS A 55 12.00 7.25 -5.08
CA HIS A 55 13.18 6.65 -4.47
C HIS A 55 14.12 6.10 -5.54
N LEU A 56 13.58 5.29 -6.45
CA LEU A 56 14.34 4.73 -7.57
C LEU A 56 14.88 5.83 -8.49
N GLY A 57 14.06 6.83 -8.82
CA GLY A 57 14.45 7.97 -9.64
C GLY A 57 15.66 8.72 -9.07
N ARG A 58 15.68 8.96 -7.75
CA ARG A 58 16.83 9.58 -7.07
C ARG A 58 18.08 8.70 -7.10
N SER A 59 17.94 7.38 -6.98
CA SER A 59 19.09 6.46 -7.04
C SER A 59 19.72 6.35 -8.43
N LEU A 60 18.91 6.44 -9.49
CA LEU A 60 19.35 6.30 -10.88
C LEU A 60 19.87 7.60 -11.49
N GLN A 61 19.46 8.76 -10.95
CA GLN A 61 19.95 10.07 -11.42
C GLN A 61 21.37 10.38 -10.91
N ARG A 62 21.90 9.59 -9.95
CA ARG A 62 23.31 9.63 -9.53
C ARG A 62 24.19 8.88 -10.51
#